data_AF-A0A7C5B0L2-F1
#
_entry.id   AF-A0A7C5B0L2-F1
#
_cell.length_a   1.000
_cell.length_b   1.000
_cell.length_c   1.000
_cell.angle_alpha   90.00
_cell.angle_beta   90.00
_cell.angle_gamma   90.00
#
_symmetry.space_group_name_H-M   'P 1'
#
loop_
_entity.id
_entity.type
_entity.pdbx_description
1 polymer ?
#
loop_
_entity_poly.entity_id
_entity_poly.type
_entity_poly.pdbx_seq_one_letter_code
_entity_poly.pdbx_strand_id
1 'polypeptide(L)'
;MASKKSRPRYMTAFISHSSHEAALATHVEQVLEARGLQVWLDRSEIRPGRLLRAELHESIRKSRALILLWSKAAAKSRWVAAEILTAFHLGRFIIACACDQAPLPYFLQSTIYLNLQPQKTDWTEQLQRAIRNAPDAANQVLPKMASQTPALADAITVLAQGQLAVTDCLERNDLRGATEHQTVLGSKMNAAEKQWRMESAILNLAGYHRKNAYMLKHWAAIQAGRPPKDALLQRSERCFFESLFVDPYDFEALNGLGSVLILERDLDAAEFFIRRALLLAKKAGVSYPAAQQDLRMVMAFKGSNRGR
;
A
#
# COMPACT_ATOMS: atom_id res chain seq x y z
N MET A 1 20.87 38.72 27.54
CA MET A 1 20.99 37.32 27.09
C MET A 1 19.77 37.00 26.23
N ALA A 2 20.00 36.76 24.94
CA ALA A 2 18.94 36.64 23.94
C ALA A 2 18.16 35.32 24.10
N SER A 3 16.84 35.44 24.16
CA SER A 3 15.86 34.37 24.08
C SER A 3 16.09 33.53 22.82
N LYS A 4 16.34 32.22 22.99
CA LYS A 4 16.23 31.23 21.91
C LYS A 4 14.77 31.15 21.48
N LYS A 5 14.36 32.03 20.55
CA LYS A 5 13.12 31.86 19.79
C LYS A 5 13.23 30.54 19.02
N SER A 6 12.52 29.51 19.46
CA SER A 6 12.32 28.30 18.67
C SER A 6 11.73 28.72 17.33
N ARG A 7 12.44 28.43 16.23
CA ARG A 7 11.87 28.61 14.89
C ARG A 7 10.53 27.86 14.84
N PRO A 8 9.45 28.46 14.30
CA PRO A 8 8.20 27.72 14.15
C PRO A 8 8.50 26.46 13.33
N ARG A 9 8.15 25.29 13.86
CA ARG A 9 8.06 24.07 13.04
C ARG A 9 7.05 24.40 11.95
N TYR A 10 7.52 24.67 10.74
CA TYR A 10 6.63 24.78 9.59
C TYR A 10 5.85 23.47 9.53
N MET A 11 4.54 23.56 9.75
CA MET A 11 3.67 22.39 9.70
C MET A 11 3.47 22.06 8.24
N THR A 12 4.22 21.06 7.77
CA THR A 12 4.16 20.53 6.42
C THR A 12 3.04 19.50 6.32
N ALA A 13 2.18 19.63 5.31
CA ALA A 13 1.18 18.62 4.97
C ALA A 13 1.40 18.11 3.55
N PHE A 14 1.18 16.81 3.33
CA PHE A 14 1.24 16.18 2.01
C PHE A 14 -0.18 15.99 1.47
N ILE A 15 -0.49 16.41 0.25
CA ILE A 15 -1.80 16.14 -0.37
C ILE A 15 -1.71 14.90 -1.26
N SER A 16 -2.44 13.85 -0.87
CA SER A 16 -2.70 12.67 -1.70
C SER A 16 -4.07 12.80 -2.37
N HIS A 17 -4.11 12.59 -3.68
CA HIS A 17 -5.32 12.73 -4.50
C HIS A 17 -5.21 11.89 -5.76
N SER A 18 -6.33 11.59 -6.42
CA SER A 18 -6.28 11.05 -7.79
C SER A 18 -6.22 12.19 -8.80
N SER A 19 -5.81 11.90 -10.04
CA SER A 19 -5.82 12.91 -11.11
C SER A 19 -7.20 13.53 -11.35
N HIS A 20 -8.29 12.84 -11.00
CA HIS A 20 -9.64 13.40 -11.08
C HIS A 20 -9.83 14.60 -10.13
N GLU A 21 -9.18 14.59 -8.96
CA GLU A 21 -9.27 15.65 -7.97
C GLU A 21 -8.19 16.73 -8.11
N ALA A 22 -7.45 16.78 -9.23
CA ALA A 22 -6.31 17.70 -9.39
C ALA A 22 -6.66 19.18 -9.18
N ALA A 23 -7.82 19.62 -9.70
CA ALA A 23 -8.30 20.98 -9.51
C ALA A 23 -8.63 21.27 -8.03
N LEU A 24 -9.26 20.32 -7.34
CA LEU A 24 -9.55 20.43 -5.91
C LEU A 24 -8.26 20.43 -5.08
N ALA A 25 -7.30 19.57 -5.40
CA ALA A 25 -6.01 19.51 -4.73
C ALA A 25 -5.24 20.84 -4.84
N THR A 26 -5.24 21.44 -6.03
CA THR A 26 -4.65 22.76 -6.28
C THR A 26 -5.37 23.84 -5.45
N HIS A 27 -6.70 23.81 -5.39
CA HIS A 27 -7.46 24.75 -4.58
C HIS A 27 -7.16 24.62 -3.09
N VAL A 28 -7.10 23.38 -2.57
CA VAL A 28 -6.76 23.08 -1.18
C VAL A 28 -5.36 23.58 -0.83
N GLU A 29 -4.37 23.33 -1.69
CA GLU A 29 -3.01 23.84 -1.54
C GLU A 29 -2.99 25.37 -1.42
N GLN A 30 -3.55 26.08 -2.39
CA GLN A 30 -3.61 27.56 -2.41
C GLN A 30 -4.27 28.13 -1.13
N VAL A 31 -5.37 27.53 -0.70
CA VAL A 31 -6.13 27.95 0.49
C VAL A 31 -5.32 27.77 1.78
N LEU A 32 -4.55 26.70 1.88
CA LEU A 32 -3.70 26.39 3.04
C LEU A 32 -2.42 27.24 3.06
N GLU A 33 -1.80 27.46 1.89
CA GLU A 33 -0.62 28.33 1.74
C GLU A 33 -0.95 29.79 2.08
N ALA A 34 -2.10 30.30 1.62
CA ALA A 34 -2.60 31.62 1.99
C ALA A 34 -2.79 31.80 3.52
N ARG A 35 -2.88 30.70 4.27
CA ARG A 35 -2.99 30.65 5.73
C ARG A 35 -1.66 30.31 6.43
N GLY A 36 -0.55 30.36 5.71
CA GLY A 36 0.81 30.19 6.23
C GLY A 36 1.21 28.75 6.52
N LEU A 37 0.49 27.75 5.99
CA LEU A 37 0.92 26.35 6.04
C LEU A 37 1.82 26.03 4.86
N GLN A 38 2.77 25.12 5.06
CA GLN A 38 3.55 24.56 3.96
C GLN A 38 2.86 23.29 3.49
N VAL A 39 2.57 23.22 2.19
CA VAL A 39 1.89 22.07 1.61
C VAL A 39 2.75 21.51 0.49
N TRP A 40 2.78 20.20 0.39
CA TRP A 40 3.39 19.51 -0.72
C TRP A 40 2.31 18.81 -1.54
N LEU A 41 2.28 19.10 -2.84
CA LEU A 41 1.38 18.52 -3.82
C LEU A 41 2.20 17.96 -4.99
N ASP A 42 2.02 16.68 -5.32
CA ASP A 42 2.67 16.11 -6.51
C ASP A 42 2.00 16.65 -7.78
N ARG A 43 2.70 17.53 -8.50
CA ARG A 43 2.26 18.09 -9.79
C ARG A 43 2.67 17.24 -10.99
N SER A 44 3.26 16.06 -10.77
CA SER A 44 3.70 15.20 -11.87
C SER A 44 2.49 14.68 -12.64
N GLU A 45 2.17 15.30 -13.79
CA GLU A 45 1.10 14.85 -14.71
C GLU A 45 1.33 13.41 -15.20
N ILE A 46 2.61 13.02 -15.28
CA ILE A 46 3.05 11.66 -15.56
C ILE A 46 3.87 11.20 -14.36
N ARG A 47 3.33 10.25 -13.59
CA ARG A 47 4.12 9.56 -12.57
C ARG A 47 4.86 8.40 -13.25
N PRO A 48 6.18 8.53 -13.54
CA PRO A 48 6.96 7.44 -14.12
C PRO A 48 6.91 6.25 -13.16
N GLY A 49 6.87 5.03 -13.69
CA GLY A 49 6.43 3.78 -13.02
C GLY A 49 7.15 3.30 -11.75
N ARG A 50 7.61 4.18 -10.87
CA ARG A 50 8.03 3.92 -9.50
C ARG A 50 7.06 4.60 -8.52
N LEU A 51 6.36 3.80 -7.73
CA LEU A 51 5.44 4.21 -6.66
C LEU A 51 6.09 5.13 -5.64
N LEU A 52 7.33 4.81 -5.26
CA LEU A 52 7.98 5.42 -4.11
C LEU A 52 9.28 6.13 -4.53
N ARG A 53 9.15 7.12 -5.41
CA ARG A 53 10.26 8.04 -5.72
C ARG A 53 10.83 8.63 -4.42
N ALA A 54 12.16 8.77 -4.36
CA ALA A 54 12.86 9.29 -3.18
C ALA A 54 12.28 10.63 -2.68
N GLU A 55 11.95 11.53 -3.60
CA GLU A 55 11.31 12.81 -3.30
C GLU A 55 9.93 12.65 -2.66
N LEU A 56 9.04 11.81 -3.23
CA LEU A 56 7.70 11.56 -2.69
C LEU A 56 7.78 10.97 -1.28
N HIS A 57 8.63 9.95 -1.09
CA HIS A 57 8.84 9.35 0.23
C HIS A 57 9.34 10.38 1.24
N GLU A 58 10.31 11.21 0.84
CA GLU A 58 10.90 12.23 1.69
C GLU A 58 9.90 13.34 2.04
N SER A 59 9.04 13.73 1.10
CA SER A 59 7.97 14.70 1.32
C SER A 59 6.92 14.16 2.29
N ILE A 60 6.51 12.89 2.17
CA ILE A 60 5.61 12.26 3.16
C ILE A 60 6.30 12.20 4.53
N ARG A 61 7.56 11.76 4.59
CA ARG A 61 8.32 11.65 5.84
C ARG A 61 8.49 12.98 6.56
N LYS A 62 8.75 14.06 5.82
CA LYS A 62 8.89 15.43 6.35
C LYS A 62 7.55 16.07 6.71
N SER A 63 6.45 15.53 6.22
CA SER A 63 5.12 16.04 6.54
C SER A 63 4.69 15.59 7.94
N ARG A 64 3.93 16.46 8.60
CA ARG A 64 3.26 16.17 9.88
C ARG A 64 2.02 15.32 9.66
N ALA A 65 1.29 15.60 8.59
CA ALA A 65 0.06 14.90 8.23
C ALA A 65 -0.04 14.71 6.71
N LEU A 66 -0.80 13.70 6.31
CA LEU A 66 -1.25 13.52 4.94
C LEU A 66 -2.72 13.94 4.84
N ILE A 67 -3.04 14.82 3.91
CA ILE A 67 -4.40 15.19 3.53
C ILE A 67 -4.80 14.25 2.39
N LEU A 68 -5.82 13.41 2.62
CA LEU A 68 -6.30 12.44 1.64
C LEU A 68 -7.58 12.95 1.00
N LEU A 69 -7.53 13.38 -0.26
CA LEU A 69 -8.71 13.66 -1.05
C LEU A 69 -9.29 12.34 -1.57
N TRP A 70 -10.35 11.86 -0.93
CA TRP A 70 -10.91 10.54 -1.16
C TRP A 70 -12.13 10.57 -2.08
N SER A 71 -12.12 9.71 -3.08
CA SER A 71 -13.22 9.53 -4.02
C SER A 71 -13.22 8.10 -4.57
N LYS A 72 -14.22 7.73 -5.37
CA LYS A 72 -14.23 6.48 -6.15
C LYS A 72 -13.01 6.37 -7.08
N ALA A 73 -12.48 7.50 -7.58
CA ALA A 73 -11.29 7.53 -8.41
C ALA A 73 -10.02 7.34 -7.57
N ALA A 74 -9.91 8.02 -6.43
CA ALA A 74 -8.81 7.83 -5.48
C ALA A 74 -8.75 6.39 -4.95
N ALA A 75 -9.90 5.78 -4.66
CA ALA A 75 -9.99 4.39 -4.23
C ALA A 75 -9.40 3.41 -5.25
N LYS A 76 -9.47 3.70 -6.56
CA LYS A 76 -8.91 2.87 -7.63
C LYS A 76 -7.46 3.24 -7.99
N SER A 77 -6.95 4.35 -7.48
CA SER A 77 -5.62 4.84 -7.79
C SER A 77 -4.56 4.03 -7.05
N ARG A 78 -3.73 3.32 -7.82
CA ARG A 78 -2.52 2.64 -7.33
C ARG A 78 -1.60 3.60 -6.57
N TRP A 79 -1.48 4.85 -7.03
CA TRP A 79 -0.63 5.86 -6.43
C TRP A 79 -1.13 6.31 -5.06
N VAL A 80 -2.43 6.59 -4.96
CA VAL A 80 -3.06 6.95 -3.68
C VAL A 80 -2.90 5.79 -2.68
N ALA A 81 -3.12 4.55 -3.14
CA ALA A 81 -2.93 3.38 -2.28
C ALA A 81 -1.52 3.28 -1.71
N ALA A 82 -0.49 3.50 -2.54
CA ALA A 82 0.90 3.50 -2.09
C ALA A 82 1.20 4.66 -1.12
N GLU A 83 0.71 5.86 -1.40
CA GLU A 83 0.92 7.05 -0.56
C GLU A 83 0.30 6.91 0.82
N ILE A 84 -0.96 6.44 0.91
CA ILE A 84 -1.63 6.30 2.21
C ILE A 84 -0.97 5.24 3.08
N LEU A 85 -0.55 4.11 2.50
CA LEU A 85 0.17 3.07 3.24
C LEU A 85 1.56 3.55 3.66
N THR A 86 2.25 4.29 2.78
CA THR A 86 3.54 4.89 3.11
C THR A 86 3.42 5.84 4.30
N ALA A 87 2.45 6.76 4.25
CA ALA A 87 2.19 7.70 5.33
C ALA A 87 1.87 6.97 6.65
N PHE A 88 0.99 5.97 6.60
CA PHE A 88 0.65 5.15 7.75
C PHE A 88 1.89 4.48 8.36
N HIS A 89 2.73 3.82 7.56
CA HIS A 89 3.93 3.14 8.04
C HIS A 89 5.06 4.07 8.46
N LEU A 90 5.05 5.33 8.01
CA LEU A 90 5.91 6.40 8.52
C LEU A 90 5.33 7.07 9.78
N GLY A 91 4.19 6.60 10.29
CA GLY A 91 3.55 7.19 11.47
C GLY A 91 3.03 8.60 11.22
N ARG A 92 2.62 8.91 9.99
CA ARG A 92 2.01 10.20 9.65
C ARG A 92 0.50 10.07 9.81
N PHE A 93 -0.12 11.05 10.47
CA PHE A 93 -1.56 11.07 10.60
C PHE A 93 -2.22 11.41 9.26
N ILE A 94 -3.22 10.62 8.87
CA ILE A 94 -4.00 10.79 7.65
C ILE A 94 -5.28 11.52 8.00
N ILE A 95 -5.54 12.64 7.36
CA ILE A 95 -6.77 13.43 7.46
C ILE A 95 -7.59 13.10 6.22
N ALA A 96 -8.67 12.34 6.40
CA ALA A 96 -9.53 11.92 5.31
C ALA A 96 -10.52 13.03 4.93
N CYS A 97 -10.52 13.40 3.66
CA CYS A 97 -11.36 14.44 3.08
C CYS A 97 -12.12 13.82 1.90
N ALA A 98 -13.38 13.36 2.03
CA ALA A 98 -14.07 12.79 0.86
C ALA A 98 -14.80 13.84 0.03
N CYS A 99 -14.68 13.57 -1.26
CA CYS A 99 -15.16 14.32 -2.38
C CYS A 99 -16.44 13.68 -2.94
N ASP A 100 -16.71 12.41 -2.61
CA ASP A 100 -17.92 11.68 -2.97
C ASP A 100 -18.36 10.69 -1.86
N GLN A 101 -19.20 9.71 -2.21
CA GLN A 101 -19.75 8.70 -1.29
C GLN A 101 -18.92 7.40 -1.24
N ALA A 102 -17.69 7.38 -1.75
CA ALA A 102 -16.84 6.20 -1.66
C ALA A 102 -16.55 5.85 -0.18
N PRO A 103 -16.73 4.59 0.25
CA PRO A 103 -16.35 4.18 1.59
C PRO A 103 -14.84 4.34 1.77
N LEU A 104 -14.42 4.80 2.95
CA LEU A 104 -13.01 4.83 3.33
C LEU A 104 -12.47 3.41 3.50
N PRO A 105 -11.15 3.20 3.28
CA PRO A 105 -10.44 2.01 3.71
C PRO A 105 -10.76 1.73 5.19
N TYR A 106 -10.94 0.45 5.56
CA TYR A 106 -11.34 0.06 6.91
C TYR A 106 -10.44 0.67 7.99
N PHE A 107 -9.12 0.67 7.75
CA PHE A 107 -8.15 1.21 8.71
C PHE A 107 -8.23 2.73 8.92
N LEU A 108 -8.99 3.44 8.08
CA LEU A 108 -9.26 4.87 8.20
C LEU A 108 -10.69 5.18 8.68
N GLN A 109 -11.56 4.19 8.91
CA GLN A 109 -12.96 4.42 9.28
C GLN A 109 -13.14 5.06 10.66
N SER A 110 -12.16 4.94 11.56
CA SER A 110 -12.11 5.62 12.87
C SER A 110 -11.68 7.09 12.80
N THR A 111 -11.25 7.57 11.64
CA THR A 111 -10.62 8.87 11.49
C THR A 111 -11.67 9.98 11.37
N ILE A 112 -11.40 11.15 11.94
CA ILE A 112 -12.21 12.35 11.72
C ILE A 112 -12.21 12.66 10.22
N TYR A 113 -13.40 12.62 9.64
CA TYR A 113 -13.63 12.79 8.22
C TYR A 113 -14.15 14.22 7.92
N LEU A 114 -13.54 14.89 6.95
CA LEU A 114 -14.01 16.18 6.44
C LEU A 114 -14.75 16.00 5.13
N ASN A 115 -15.92 16.63 5.00
CA ASN A 115 -16.67 16.64 3.76
C ASN A 115 -16.30 17.88 2.94
N LEU A 116 -15.69 17.68 1.77
CA LEU A 116 -15.27 18.77 0.88
C LEU A 116 -16.26 19.00 -0.27
N GLN A 117 -17.48 18.45 -0.19
CA GLN A 117 -18.51 18.70 -1.19
C GLN A 117 -18.96 20.18 -1.17
N PRO A 118 -19.19 20.80 -2.35
CA PRO A 118 -19.39 22.25 -2.49
C PRO A 118 -20.53 22.87 -1.68
N GLN A 119 -21.51 22.06 -1.26
CA GLN A 119 -22.74 22.49 -0.59
C GLN A 119 -22.59 22.65 0.94
N LYS A 120 -21.41 22.36 1.52
CA LYS A 120 -21.15 22.51 2.96
C LYS A 120 -20.04 23.52 3.23
N THR A 121 -20.43 24.57 3.92
CA THR A 121 -19.65 25.77 4.24
C THR A 121 -18.66 25.51 5.39
N ASP A 122 -17.39 25.91 5.15
CA ASP A 122 -16.24 25.93 6.06
C ASP A 122 -15.49 24.62 6.38
N TRP A 123 -15.10 23.88 5.34
CA TRP A 123 -14.08 22.82 5.47
C TRP A 123 -12.67 23.36 5.73
N THR A 124 -12.41 24.63 5.37
CA THR A 124 -11.08 25.23 5.43
C THR A 124 -10.57 25.41 6.85
N GLU A 125 -11.37 26.01 7.74
CA GLU A 125 -10.97 26.15 9.14
C GLU A 125 -10.83 24.80 9.81
N GLN A 126 -11.74 23.87 9.51
CA GLN A 126 -11.71 22.51 10.05
C GLN A 126 -10.45 21.76 9.62
N LEU A 127 -10.09 21.84 8.34
CA LEU A 127 -8.87 21.24 7.81
C LEU A 127 -7.61 21.85 8.45
N GLN A 128 -7.57 23.18 8.59
CA GLN A 128 -6.46 23.86 9.25
C GLN A 128 -6.31 23.42 10.71
N ARG A 129 -7.42 23.34 11.46
CA ARG A 129 -7.43 22.84 12.84
C ARG A 129 -6.97 21.38 12.90
N ALA A 130 -7.43 20.53 11.99
CA ALA A 130 -7.04 19.13 11.90
C ALA A 130 -5.52 18.98 11.65
N ILE A 131 -4.93 19.75 10.73
CA ILE A 131 -3.48 19.72 10.44
C ILE A 131 -2.67 20.17 11.66
N ARG A 132 -3.08 21.25 12.33
CA ARG A 132 -2.39 21.76 13.52
C ARG A 132 -2.44 20.75 14.67
N ASN A 133 -3.58 20.12 14.87
CA ASN A 133 -3.81 19.18 15.97
C ASN A 133 -3.44 17.72 15.65
N ALA A 134 -3.02 17.43 14.41
CA ALA A 134 -2.64 16.09 13.99
C ALA A 134 -1.55 15.50 14.92
N PRO A 135 -1.74 14.30 15.49
CA PRO A 135 -0.71 13.65 16.28
C PRO A 135 0.50 13.31 15.41
N ASP A 136 1.69 13.22 16.01
CA ASP A 136 2.89 12.68 15.33
C ASP A 136 2.88 11.14 15.41
N ALA A 137 1.78 10.55 14.93
CA ALA A 137 1.54 9.11 14.91
C ALA A 137 0.53 8.77 13.79
N ALA A 138 0.53 7.51 13.35
CA ALA A 138 -0.49 7.00 12.45
C ALA A 138 -1.88 6.98 13.10
N ASN A 139 -2.92 6.94 12.27
CA ASN A 139 -4.31 6.75 12.71
C ASN A 139 -4.46 5.46 13.51
N GLN A 140 -5.35 5.48 14.50
CA GLN A 140 -5.69 4.29 15.26
C GLN A 140 -6.54 3.36 14.39
N VAL A 141 -6.09 2.12 14.22
CA VAL A 141 -6.81 1.11 13.45
C VAL A 141 -7.85 0.45 14.35
N LEU A 142 -9.08 0.33 13.86
CA LEU A 142 -10.14 -0.38 14.57
C LEU A 142 -9.81 -1.87 14.66
N PRO A 143 -10.12 -2.54 15.79
CA PRO A 143 -10.06 -4.00 15.84
C PRO A 143 -10.96 -4.58 14.75
N LYS A 144 -10.41 -5.48 13.94
CA LYS A 144 -11.20 -6.16 12.91
C LYS A 144 -12.32 -6.96 13.55
N MET A 145 -13.53 -6.84 13.01
CA MET A 145 -14.55 -7.84 13.22
C MET A 145 -14.24 -9.03 12.31
N ALA A 146 -13.62 -10.08 12.85
CA ALA A 146 -13.31 -11.27 12.08
C ALA A 146 -14.56 -12.13 11.89
N SER A 147 -14.89 -12.47 10.64
CA SER A 147 -15.89 -13.48 10.31
C SER A 147 -15.31 -14.88 10.61
N GLN A 148 -15.26 -15.29 11.87
CA GLN A 148 -14.67 -16.59 12.26
C GLN A 148 -15.61 -17.78 11.98
N THR A 149 -16.08 -17.92 10.74
CA THR A 149 -16.82 -19.11 10.34
C THR A 149 -15.85 -20.27 10.09
N PRO A 150 -16.16 -21.51 10.52
CA PRO A 150 -15.35 -22.68 10.20
C PRO A 150 -15.07 -22.83 8.70
N ALA A 151 -16.07 -22.56 7.85
CA ALA A 151 -15.92 -22.60 6.40
C ALA A 151 -14.85 -21.64 5.85
N LEU A 152 -14.73 -20.43 6.42
CA LEU A 152 -13.67 -19.50 6.01
C LEU A 152 -12.29 -20.00 6.46
N ALA A 153 -12.17 -20.50 7.69
CA ALA A 153 -10.91 -21.03 8.21
C ALA A 153 -10.40 -22.23 7.39
N ASP A 154 -11.31 -23.14 7.01
CA ASP A 154 -11.01 -24.29 6.15
C ASP A 154 -10.57 -23.83 4.76
N ALA A 155 -11.28 -22.87 4.17
CA ALA A 155 -10.92 -22.31 2.87
C ALA A 155 -9.54 -21.65 2.89
N ILE A 156 -9.24 -20.83 3.89
CA ILE A 156 -7.93 -20.19 4.06
C ILE A 156 -6.84 -21.26 4.16
N THR A 157 -7.05 -22.30 4.97
CA THR A 157 -6.07 -23.38 5.16
C THR A 157 -5.79 -24.12 3.86
N VAL A 158 -6.84 -24.54 3.14
CA VAL A 158 -6.71 -25.25 1.87
C VAL A 158 -6.02 -24.38 0.82
N LEU A 159 -6.36 -23.10 0.74
CA LEU A 159 -5.75 -22.18 -0.21
C LEU A 159 -4.27 -21.93 0.11
N ALA A 160 -3.94 -21.71 1.39
CA ALA A 160 -2.57 -21.50 1.84
C ALA A 160 -1.69 -22.72 1.54
N GLN A 161 -2.17 -23.94 1.85
CA GLN A 161 -1.47 -25.18 1.52
C GLN A 161 -1.28 -25.34 0.00
N GLY A 162 -2.30 -24.98 -0.78
CA GLY A 162 -2.19 -24.97 -2.24
C GLY A 162 -1.13 -24.00 -2.76
N GLN A 163 -1.03 -22.79 -2.18
CA GLN A 163 0.02 -21.83 -2.55
C GLN A 163 1.41 -22.36 -2.20
N LEU A 164 1.56 -22.98 -1.03
CA LEU A 164 2.82 -23.61 -0.63
C LEU A 164 3.25 -24.70 -1.62
N ALA A 165 2.33 -25.57 -2.05
CA ALA A 165 2.64 -26.59 -3.05
C ALA A 165 3.14 -25.99 -4.39
N VAL A 166 2.57 -24.86 -4.82
CA VAL A 166 3.05 -24.14 -6.01
C VAL A 166 4.47 -23.62 -5.79
N THR A 167 4.73 -22.95 -4.65
CA THR A 167 6.04 -22.35 -4.37
C THR A 167 7.12 -23.40 -4.16
N ASP A 168 6.82 -24.52 -3.51
CA ASP A 168 7.77 -25.63 -3.32
C ASP A 168 8.24 -26.21 -4.65
N CYS A 169 7.33 -26.34 -5.63
CA CYS A 169 7.69 -26.74 -6.98
C CYS A 169 8.55 -25.68 -7.69
N LEU A 170 8.22 -24.39 -7.56
CA LEU A 170 9.02 -23.30 -8.12
C LEU A 170 10.45 -23.27 -7.53
N GLU A 171 10.61 -23.48 -6.23
CA GLU A 171 11.91 -23.56 -5.56
C GLU A 171 12.77 -24.72 -6.07
N ARG A 172 12.13 -25.83 -6.44
CA ARG A 172 12.78 -27.00 -7.06
C ARG A 172 12.96 -26.87 -8.58
N ASN A 173 12.61 -25.72 -9.19
CA ASN A 173 12.54 -25.51 -10.64
C ASN A 173 11.60 -26.50 -11.37
N ASP A 174 10.63 -27.09 -10.68
CA ASP A 174 9.60 -27.95 -11.25
C ASP A 174 8.43 -27.10 -11.76
N LEU A 175 8.60 -26.55 -12.97
CA LEU A 175 7.58 -25.70 -13.59
C LEU A 175 6.31 -26.47 -13.95
N ARG A 176 6.43 -27.75 -14.25
CA ARG A 176 5.29 -28.60 -14.60
C ARG A 176 4.42 -28.81 -13.37
N GLY A 177 4.99 -29.31 -12.27
CA GLY A 177 4.26 -29.50 -11.02
C GLY A 177 3.67 -28.19 -10.48
N ALA A 178 4.44 -27.10 -10.55
CA ALA A 178 3.92 -25.78 -10.16
C ALA A 178 2.72 -25.33 -11.01
N THR A 179 2.74 -25.58 -12.33
CA THR A 179 1.62 -25.26 -13.23
C THR A 179 0.39 -26.13 -12.94
N GLU A 180 0.59 -27.42 -12.67
CA GLU A 180 -0.48 -28.35 -12.30
C GLU A 180 -1.14 -27.90 -10.98
N HIS A 181 -0.36 -27.65 -9.93
CA HIS A 181 -0.86 -27.12 -8.65
C HIS A 181 -1.57 -25.77 -8.79
N GLN A 182 -0.99 -24.84 -9.56
CA GLN A 182 -1.57 -23.52 -9.81
C GLN A 182 -2.94 -23.63 -10.48
N THR A 183 -3.08 -24.54 -11.45
CA THR A 183 -4.33 -24.76 -12.20
C THR A 183 -5.42 -25.33 -11.30
N VAL A 184 -5.10 -26.38 -10.53
CA VAL A 184 -6.03 -26.99 -9.57
C VAL A 184 -6.52 -25.96 -8.54
N LEU A 185 -5.59 -25.16 -8.01
CA LEU A 185 -5.88 -24.15 -7.01
C LEU A 185 -6.77 -23.02 -7.53
N GLY A 186 -6.67 -22.67 -8.83
CA GLY A 186 -7.41 -21.57 -9.42
C GLY A 186 -8.93 -21.68 -9.27
N SER A 187 -9.49 -22.90 -9.36
CA SER A 187 -10.92 -23.14 -9.15
C SER A 187 -11.36 -22.78 -7.72
N LYS A 188 -10.59 -23.20 -6.72
CA LYS A 188 -10.84 -22.94 -5.29
C LYS A 188 -10.67 -21.47 -4.96
N MET A 189 -9.62 -20.83 -5.51
CA MET A 189 -9.37 -19.40 -5.33
C MET A 189 -10.54 -18.57 -5.87
N ASN A 190 -11.01 -18.87 -7.09
CA ASN A 190 -12.15 -18.18 -7.69
C ASN A 190 -13.45 -18.34 -6.88
N ALA A 191 -13.68 -19.51 -6.28
CA ALA A 191 -14.84 -19.72 -5.42
C ALA A 191 -14.73 -18.89 -4.14
N ALA A 192 -13.56 -18.89 -3.49
CA ALA A 192 -13.33 -18.13 -2.27
C ALA A 192 -13.43 -16.61 -2.48
N GLU A 193 -12.90 -16.08 -3.58
CA GLU A 193 -13.02 -14.64 -3.90
C GLU A 193 -14.48 -14.20 -4.11
N LYS A 194 -15.34 -15.08 -4.62
CA LYS A 194 -16.77 -14.79 -4.78
C LYS A 194 -17.50 -14.79 -3.44
N GLN A 195 -17.18 -15.75 -2.57
CA GLN A 195 -17.86 -15.94 -1.30
C GLN A 195 -17.41 -14.94 -0.23
N TRP A 196 -16.11 -14.64 -0.18
CA TRP A 196 -15.48 -13.85 0.88
C TRP A 196 -14.71 -12.66 0.30
N ARG A 197 -15.38 -11.88 -0.54
CA ARG A 197 -14.79 -10.82 -1.36
C ARG A 197 -14.00 -9.75 -0.58
N MET A 198 -14.36 -9.51 0.68
CA MET A 198 -13.75 -8.48 1.53
C MET A 198 -12.87 -9.06 2.65
N GLU A 199 -12.70 -10.39 2.71
CA GLU A 199 -11.87 -11.01 3.73
C GLU A 199 -10.38 -10.81 3.40
N SER A 200 -9.68 -10.12 4.30
CA SER A 200 -8.27 -9.74 4.12
C SER A 200 -7.34 -10.93 3.80
N ALA A 201 -7.54 -12.08 4.46
CA ALA A 201 -6.77 -13.30 4.21
C ALA A 201 -7.02 -13.88 2.80
N ILE A 202 -8.27 -13.84 2.32
CA ILE A 202 -8.61 -14.29 0.97
C ILE A 202 -8.00 -13.36 -0.06
N LEU A 203 -8.09 -12.03 0.15
CA LEU A 203 -7.42 -11.05 -0.72
C LEU A 203 -5.91 -11.26 -0.77
N ASN A 204 -5.27 -11.49 0.38
CA ASN A 204 -3.83 -11.76 0.47
C ASN A 204 -3.45 -13.02 -0.34
N LEU A 205 -4.15 -14.15 -0.12
CA LEU A 205 -3.95 -15.38 -0.88
C LEU A 205 -4.20 -15.20 -2.40
N ALA A 206 -5.19 -14.40 -2.77
CA ALA A 206 -5.49 -14.08 -4.16
C ALA A 206 -4.38 -13.23 -4.82
N GLY A 207 -3.71 -12.39 -4.03
CA GLY A 207 -2.51 -11.65 -4.42
C GLY A 207 -1.38 -12.60 -4.78
N TYR A 208 -1.03 -13.52 -3.87
CA TYR A 208 -0.02 -14.55 -4.12
C TYR A 208 -0.39 -15.46 -5.29
N HIS A 209 -1.65 -15.88 -5.41
CA HIS A 209 -2.12 -16.69 -6.53
C HIS A 209 -1.81 -16.04 -7.88
N ARG A 210 -2.12 -14.75 -8.03
CA ARG A 210 -1.88 -14.00 -9.27
C ARG A 210 -0.40 -13.72 -9.52
N LYS A 211 0.38 -13.49 -8.46
CA LYS A 211 1.85 -13.36 -8.54
C LYS A 211 2.48 -14.65 -9.06
N ASN A 212 2.08 -15.80 -8.50
CA ASN A 212 2.61 -17.10 -8.89
C ASN A 212 2.22 -17.46 -10.33
N ALA A 213 0.98 -17.17 -10.74
CA ALA A 213 0.57 -17.29 -12.15
C ALA A 213 1.42 -16.42 -13.09
N TYR A 214 1.74 -15.18 -12.69
CA TYR A 214 2.64 -14.30 -13.44
C TYR A 214 4.04 -14.90 -13.55
N MET A 215 4.59 -15.42 -12.45
CA MET A 215 5.91 -16.05 -12.43
C MET A 215 5.98 -17.26 -13.34
N LEU A 216 4.97 -18.13 -13.31
CA LEU A 216 4.88 -19.31 -14.18
C LEU A 216 4.79 -18.92 -15.66
N LYS A 217 3.91 -17.96 -15.98
CA LYS A 217 3.71 -17.48 -17.35
C LYS A 217 4.99 -16.87 -17.95
N HIS A 218 5.78 -16.18 -17.13
CA HIS A 218 6.92 -15.38 -17.60
C HIS A 218 8.26 -15.88 -17.06
N TRP A 219 8.35 -17.14 -16.65
CA TRP A 219 9.49 -17.70 -15.93
C TRP A 219 10.83 -17.41 -16.62
N ALA A 220 10.94 -17.74 -17.92
CA ALA A 220 12.16 -17.52 -18.68
C ALA A 220 12.58 -16.04 -18.73
N ALA A 221 11.62 -15.13 -18.91
CA ALA A 221 11.89 -13.69 -18.96
C ALA A 221 12.32 -13.14 -17.59
N ILE A 222 11.73 -13.63 -16.51
CA ILE A 222 12.11 -13.29 -15.12
C ILE A 222 13.53 -13.75 -14.82
N GLN A 223 13.87 -15.01 -15.16
CA GLN A 223 15.22 -15.56 -14.99
C GLN A 223 16.27 -14.78 -15.81
N ALA A 224 15.89 -14.30 -17.00
CA ALA A 224 16.72 -13.40 -17.80
C ALA A 224 16.82 -11.96 -17.25
N GLY A 225 16.19 -11.65 -16.11
CA GLY A 225 16.18 -10.33 -15.49
C GLY A 225 15.34 -9.29 -16.25
N ARG A 226 14.41 -9.73 -17.10
CA ARG A 226 13.55 -8.89 -17.96
C ARG A 226 12.06 -9.20 -17.74
N PRO A 227 11.53 -9.02 -16.52
CA PRO A 227 10.12 -9.27 -16.22
C PRO A 227 9.22 -8.35 -17.08
N PRO A 228 8.28 -8.89 -17.88
CA PRO A 228 7.40 -8.09 -18.72
C PRO A 228 6.26 -7.48 -17.91
N LYS A 229 5.68 -6.38 -18.41
CA LYS A 229 4.42 -5.84 -17.87
C LYS A 229 3.28 -6.80 -18.18
N ASP A 230 2.44 -7.10 -17.19
CA ASP A 230 1.29 -7.99 -17.34
C ASP A 230 0.18 -7.61 -16.36
N ALA A 231 -1.08 -7.77 -16.77
CA ALA A 231 -2.25 -7.50 -15.94
C ALA A 231 -2.33 -8.43 -14.71
N LEU A 232 -1.73 -9.63 -14.75
CA LEU A 232 -1.66 -10.53 -13.60
C LEU A 232 -0.95 -9.87 -12.41
N LEU A 233 0.16 -9.18 -12.69
CA LEU A 233 0.96 -8.52 -11.66
C LEU A 233 0.24 -7.30 -11.10
N GLN A 234 -0.42 -6.52 -11.96
CA GLN A 234 -1.27 -5.39 -11.54
C GLN A 234 -2.46 -5.83 -10.67
N ARG A 235 -3.10 -6.95 -11.02
CA ARG A 235 -4.19 -7.53 -10.21
C ARG A 235 -3.67 -8.10 -8.90
N SER A 236 -2.48 -8.72 -8.89
CA SER A 236 -1.81 -9.18 -7.67
C SER A 236 -1.54 -8.02 -6.71
N GLU A 237 -0.96 -6.93 -7.22
CA GLU A 237 -0.72 -5.69 -6.48
C GLU A 237 -2.02 -5.15 -5.85
N ARG A 238 -3.10 -5.09 -6.65
CA ARG A 238 -4.39 -4.60 -6.17
C ARG A 238 -4.92 -5.44 -5.01
N CYS A 239 -4.79 -6.77 -5.07
CA CYS A 239 -5.19 -7.65 -3.98
C CYS A 239 -4.45 -7.32 -2.67
N PHE A 240 -3.14 -7.05 -2.73
CA PHE A 240 -2.39 -6.66 -1.54
C PHE A 240 -2.80 -5.28 -1.02
N PHE A 241 -3.04 -4.30 -1.88
CA PHE A 241 -3.57 -3.01 -1.44
C PHE A 241 -4.93 -3.13 -0.75
N GLU A 242 -5.86 -3.89 -1.33
CA GLU A 242 -7.18 -4.12 -0.72
C GLU A 242 -7.08 -4.86 0.61
N SER A 243 -6.19 -5.85 0.72
CA SER A 243 -5.92 -6.53 1.98
C SER A 243 -5.37 -5.56 3.04
N LEU A 244 -4.41 -4.71 2.67
CA LEU A 244 -3.81 -3.70 3.56
C LEU A 244 -4.76 -2.55 3.90
N PHE A 245 -5.78 -2.30 3.08
CA PHE A 245 -6.86 -1.38 3.38
C PHE A 245 -7.80 -1.92 4.46
N VAL A 246 -7.84 -3.25 4.63
CA VAL A 246 -8.47 -3.90 5.77
C VAL A 246 -7.51 -3.96 6.96
N ASP A 247 -6.26 -4.34 6.72
CA ASP A 247 -5.22 -4.50 7.74
C ASP A 247 -3.87 -3.95 7.34
N PRO A 248 -3.53 -2.72 7.72
CA PRO A 248 -2.22 -2.18 7.39
C PRO A 248 -1.11 -2.83 8.24
N TYR A 249 -1.43 -3.70 9.20
CA TYR A 249 -0.44 -4.44 9.98
C TYR A 249 -0.20 -5.87 9.48
N ASP A 250 -0.90 -6.33 8.44
CA ASP A 250 -0.64 -7.63 7.82
C ASP A 250 0.74 -7.63 7.15
N PHE A 251 1.72 -8.20 7.86
CA PHE A 251 3.10 -8.26 7.39
C PHE A 251 3.28 -9.20 6.19
N GLU A 252 2.39 -10.18 6.00
CA GLU A 252 2.44 -11.07 4.84
C GLU A 252 1.96 -10.35 3.59
N ALA A 253 0.91 -9.54 3.70
CA ALA A 253 0.44 -8.69 2.60
C ALA A 253 1.46 -7.59 2.25
N LEU A 254 2.14 -7.00 3.24
CA LEU A 254 3.24 -6.06 3.00
C LEU A 254 4.40 -6.71 2.26
N ASN A 255 4.80 -7.92 2.66
CA ASN A 255 5.85 -8.64 1.95
C ASN A 255 5.40 -9.00 0.53
N GLY A 256 4.15 -9.47 0.36
CA GLY A 256 3.57 -9.79 -0.93
C GLY A 256 3.57 -8.61 -1.90
N LEU A 257 3.18 -7.42 -1.43
CA LEU A 257 3.30 -6.17 -2.18
C LEU A 257 4.77 -5.88 -2.54
N GLY A 258 5.68 -6.04 -1.58
CA GLY A 258 7.12 -5.93 -1.81
C GLY A 258 7.63 -6.88 -2.91
N SER A 259 7.24 -8.15 -2.90
CA SER A 259 7.63 -9.12 -3.92
C SER A 259 7.10 -8.75 -5.31
N VAL A 260 5.88 -8.21 -5.39
CA VAL A 260 5.32 -7.68 -6.65
C VAL A 260 6.19 -6.53 -7.17
N LEU A 261 6.58 -5.60 -6.30
CA LEU A 261 7.40 -4.45 -6.67
C LEU A 261 8.84 -4.83 -7.07
N ILE A 262 9.38 -5.94 -6.55
CA ILE A 262 10.64 -6.53 -7.06
C ILE A 262 10.49 -6.89 -8.54
N LEU A 263 9.39 -7.58 -8.89
CA LEU A 263 9.11 -8.01 -10.26
C LEU A 263 8.86 -6.81 -11.18
N GLU A 264 8.26 -5.74 -10.67
CA GLU A 264 8.09 -4.48 -11.41
C GLU A 264 9.36 -3.60 -11.47
N ARG A 265 10.44 -4.02 -10.79
CA ARG A 265 11.72 -3.30 -10.68
C ARG A 265 11.62 -1.96 -9.95
N ASP A 266 10.59 -1.79 -9.12
CA ASP A 266 10.48 -0.66 -8.19
C ASP A 266 11.13 -1.00 -6.85
N LEU A 267 12.45 -1.11 -6.87
CA LEU A 267 13.25 -1.63 -5.76
C LEU A 267 13.20 -0.76 -4.50
N ASP A 268 12.97 0.54 -4.65
CA ASP A 268 12.89 1.45 -3.50
C ASP A 268 11.56 1.27 -2.75
N ALA A 269 10.46 1.14 -3.49
CA ALA A 269 9.15 0.81 -2.90
C ALA A 269 9.16 -0.60 -2.30
N ALA A 270 9.74 -1.58 -3.01
CA ALA A 270 9.90 -2.94 -2.51
C ALA A 270 10.65 -2.98 -1.18
N GLU A 271 11.81 -2.33 -1.11
CA GLU A 271 12.61 -2.25 0.12
C GLU A 271 11.79 -1.68 1.29
N PHE A 272 11.07 -0.58 1.05
CA PHE A 272 10.25 0.07 2.07
C PHE A 272 9.23 -0.90 2.67
N PHE A 273 8.39 -1.53 1.84
CA PHE A 273 7.33 -2.41 2.33
C PHE A 273 7.88 -3.70 2.97
N ILE A 274 8.92 -4.31 2.40
CA ILE A 274 9.54 -5.52 2.97
C ILE A 274 10.16 -5.24 4.35
N ARG A 275 10.83 -4.08 4.53
CA ARG A 275 11.36 -3.70 5.84
C ARG A 275 10.25 -3.48 6.87
N ARG A 276 9.08 -2.99 6.46
CA ARG A 276 7.90 -2.85 7.33
C ARG A 276 7.32 -4.20 7.69
N ALA A 277 7.22 -5.12 6.74
CA ALA A 277 6.84 -6.51 6.99
C ALA A 277 7.76 -7.15 8.05
N LEU A 278 9.08 -7.07 7.88
CA LEU A 278 10.05 -7.62 8.84
C LEU A 278 9.94 -6.99 10.24
N LEU A 279 9.71 -5.68 10.31
CA LEU A 279 9.51 -4.97 11.58
C LEU A 279 8.26 -5.49 12.31
N LEU A 280 7.16 -5.67 11.58
CA LEU A 280 5.88 -6.13 12.15
C LEU A 280 5.93 -7.61 12.54
N ALA A 281 6.53 -8.47 11.71
CA ALA A 281 6.76 -9.87 12.05
C ALA A 281 7.61 -10.00 13.33
N LYS A 282 8.68 -9.20 13.45
CA LYS A 282 9.50 -9.16 14.68
C LYS A 282 8.68 -8.72 15.90
N LYS A 283 7.80 -7.72 15.76
CA LYS A 283 6.90 -7.28 16.84
C LYS A 283 5.90 -8.37 17.24
N ALA A 284 5.46 -9.19 16.29
CA ALA A 284 4.61 -10.34 16.53
C ALA A 284 5.35 -11.58 17.09
N GLY A 285 6.69 -11.51 17.24
CA GLY A 285 7.50 -12.65 17.68
C GLY A 285 7.69 -13.73 16.61
N VAL A 286 7.42 -13.42 15.34
CA VAL A 286 7.48 -14.37 14.22
C VAL A 286 8.78 -14.18 13.44
N SER A 287 9.52 -15.27 13.23
CA SER A 287 10.62 -15.29 12.26
C SER A 287 10.05 -15.33 10.86
N TYR A 288 10.57 -14.49 9.94
CA TYR A 288 10.06 -14.40 8.58
C TYR A 288 11.15 -14.56 7.51
N PRO A 289 11.65 -15.79 7.26
CA PRO A 289 12.76 -16.04 6.33
C PRO A 289 12.50 -15.59 4.89
N ALA A 290 11.27 -15.76 4.40
CA ALA A 290 10.88 -15.37 3.04
C ALA A 290 11.08 -13.86 2.82
N ALA A 291 10.60 -13.01 3.74
CA ALA A 291 10.81 -11.57 3.67
C ALA A 291 12.29 -11.16 3.79
N GLN A 292 13.10 -11.91 4.55
CA GLN A 292 14.54 -11.68 4.62
C GLN A 292 15.22 -11.99 3.27
N GLN A 293 14.79 -13.05 2.59
CA GLN A 293 15.27 -13.41 1.26
C GLN A 293 14.90 -12.35 0.22
N ASP A 294 13.64 -11.88 0.23
CA ASP A 294 13.19 -10.80 -0.65
C ASP A 294 14.01 -9.52 -0.42
N LEU A 295 14.27 -9.16 0.84
CA LEU A 295 15.12 -8.01 1.16
C LEU A 295 16.56 -8.18 0.65
N ARG A 296 17.16 -9.37 0.84
CA ARG A 296 18.51 -9.66 0.30
C ARG A 296 18.55 -9.50 -1.22
N MET A 297 17.51 -9.97 -1.92
CA MET A 297 17.39 -9.82 -3.37
C MET A 297 17.31 -8.35 -3.80
N VAL A 298 16.49 -7.54 -3.12
CA VAL A 298 16.41 -6.09 -3.37
C VAL A 298 17.76 -5.41 -3.19
N MET A 299 18.46 -5.70 -2.08
CA MET A 299 19.76 -5.10 -1.79
C MET A 299 20.81 -5.49 -2.85
N ALA A 300 20.80 -6.75 -3.31
CA ALA A 300 21.67 -7.21 -4.39
C ALA A 300 21.40 -6.45 -5.70
N PHE A 301 20.14 -6.33 -6.12
CA PHE A 301 19.80 -5.58 -7.34
C PHE A 301 20.16 -4.10 -7.25
N LYS A 302 19.99 -3.46 -6.09
CA LYS A 302 20.38 -2.05 -5.88
C LYS A 302 21.90 -1.88 -5.90
N GLY A 303 22.66 -2.85 -5.38
CA GLY A 303 24.12 -2.87 -5.43
C GLY A 303 24.67 -2.95 -6.85
N SER A 304 24.13 -3.87 -7.67
CA SER A 304 24.56 -4.03 -9.07
C SER A 304 24.26 -2.81 -9.95
N ASN A 305 23.26 -2.01 -9.62
CA ASN A 305 22.94 -0.77 -10.33
C ASN A 305 23.83 0.42 -9.95
N ARG A 306 24.55 0.37 -8.81
CA ARG A 306 25.47 1.44 -8.38
C ARG A 306 26.89 1.28 -8.95
N GLY A 307 27.20 0.11 -9.53
CA GLY A 307 28.49 -0.19 -10.17
C GLY A 307 28.49 -0.06 -11.69
N ARG A 308 27.48 0.58 -12.27
CA ARG A 308 27.38 0.91 -13.71
C ARG A 308 27.28 2.42 -13.90
#